data_AF-A0A358IZS0-F1
#
_entry.id   AF-A0A358IZS0-F1
#
_cell.length_a   1.000
_cell.length_b   1.000
_cell.length_c   1.000
_cell.angle_alpha   90.00
_cell.angle_beta   90.00
_cell.angle_gamma   90.00
#
_symmetry.space_group_name_H-M   'P 1'
#
loop_
_entity.id
_entity.type
_entity.pdbx_description
1 polymer ?
#
loop_
_entity_poly.entity_id
_entity_poly.type
_entity_poly.pdbx_seq_one_letter_code
_entity_poly.pdbx_strand_id
1 'polypeptide(L)'
;RGFDADLSGNELPNSPNWTANIGTQYTLPVNGWDVTFRADYYWQGESYFRIYNTEYDKLKSWDNTNISITAENVVSGLSIQFYVKNVFDKTPITDAFTNSDDTGLTTNVFTLDPRLMAISVSKKF
;
A
#
# COMPACT_ATOMS: atom_id res chain seq x y z
N ARG A 1 13.59 -24.60 21.66
CA ARG A 1 12.69 -25.77 21.82
C ARG A 1 11.27 -25.31 21.51
N GLY A 2 10.51 -26.02 20.68
CA GLY A 2 9.08 -25.75 20.49
C GLY A 2 8.26 -26.24 21.69
N PHE A 3 7.15 -25.58 21.97
CA PHE A 3 6.10 -26.05 22.88
C PHE A 3 4.84 -26.27 22.04
N ASP A 4 4.02 -27.26 22.42
CA ASP A 4 2.72 -27.44 21.78
C ASP A 4 1.82 -26.25 22.14
N ALA A 5 1.23 -25.64 21.13
CA ALA A 5 0.28 -24.55 21.27
C ALA A 5 -1.01 -24.94 20.53
N ASP A 6 -2.15 -24.84 21.21
CA ASP A 6 -3.44 -24.90 20.51
C ASP A 6 -3.64 -23.58 19.76
N LEU A 7 -3.86 -23.69 18.45
CA LEU A 7 -4.06 -22.56 17.54
C LEU A 7 -5.51 -22.48 17.05
N SER A 8 -6.37 -23.35 17.56
CA SER A 8 -7.79 -23.40 17.18
C SER A 8 -8.48 -22.09 17.52
N GLY A 9 -9.12 -21.47 16.54
CA GLY A 9 -9.81 -20.17 16.71
C GLY A 9 -8.95 -18.94 16.43
N ASN A 10 -7.64 -19.10 16.18
CA ASN A 10 -6.78 -18.00 15.77
C ASN A 10 -6.98 -17.64 14.30
N GLU A 11 -6.79 -16.36 13.97
CA GLU A 11 -6.78 -15.82 12.63
C GLU A 11 -5.48 -16.18 11.91
N LEU A 12 -5.59 -16.42 10.60
CA LEU A 12 -4.42 -16.64 9.76
C LEU A 12 -3.54 -15.38 9.70
N PRO A 13 -2.21 -15.52 9.73
CA PRO A 13 -1.31 -14.39 9.56
C PRO A 13 -1.60 -13.61 8.28
N ASN A 14 -1.48 -12.29 8.33
CA ASN A 14 -1.69 -11.39 7.21
C ASN A 14 -3.10 -11.52 6.56
N SER A 15 -4.10 -11.98 7.32
CA SER A 15 -5.49 -12.12 6.86
C SER A 15 -6.42 -11.12 7.58
N PRO A 16 -6.34 -9.80 7.28
CA PRO A 16 -7.25 -8.82 7.86
C PRO A 16 -8.71 -9.16 7.51
N ASN A 17 -9.60 -9.05 8.50
CA ASN A 17 -11.03 -9.34 8.30
C ASN A 17 -11.70 -8.42 7.27
N TRP A 18 -11.15 -7.20 7.08
CA TRP A 18 -11.67 -6.21 6.15
C TRP A 18 -10.56 -5.45 5.43
N THR A 19 -10.76 -5.25 4.14
CA THR A 19 -9.98 -4.34 3.31
C THR A 19 -10.93 -3.50 2.47
N ALA A 20 -10.52 -2.29 2.12
CA ALA A 20 -11.31 -1.39 1.30
C ALA A 20 -10.40 -0.64 0.32
N ASN A 21 -10.89 -0.44 -0.90
CA ASN A 21 -10.24 0.40 -1.89
C ASN A 21 -11.28 1.28 -2.59
N ILE A 22 -11.01 2.58 -2.68
CA ILE A 22 -11.86 3.56 -3.34
C ILE A 22 -11.01 4.36 -4.31
N GLY A 23 -11.42 4.38 -5.58
CA GLY A 23 -10.77 5.15 -6.64
C GLY A 23 -11.74 6.13 -7.28
N THR A 24 -11.28 7.35 -7.53
CA THR A 24 -12.03 8.36 -8.29
C THR A 24 -11.19 8.89 -9.43
N GLN A 25 -11.82 9.14 -10.57
CA GLN A 25 -11.16 9.67 -11.74
C GLN A 25 -12.07 10.66 -12.47
N TYR A 26 -11.48 11.75 -12.96
CA TYR A 26 -12.20 12.74 -13.74
C TYR A 26 -11.31 13.27 -14.87
N THR A 27 -11.86 13.36 -16.08
CA THR A 27 -11.12 13.77 -17.28
C THR A 27 -11.75 15.04 -17.87
N LEU A 28 -10.91 16.03 -18.11
CA LEU A 28 -11.25 17.34 -18.68
C LEU A 28 -10.59 17.51 -20.05
N PRO A 29 -11.35 17.74 -21.12
CA PRO A 29 -10.79 18.12 -22.41
C PRO A 29 -10.34 19.59 -22.37
N VAL A 30 -9.07 19.87 -22.70
CA VAL A 30 -8.47 21.21 -22.72
C VAL A 30 -7.57 21.35 -23.95
N ASN A 31 -7.95 22.21 -24.91
CA ASN A 31 -7.13 22.55 -26.09
C ASN A 31 -6.55 21.32 -26.85
N GLY A 32 -7.37 20.27 -27.03
CA GLY A 32 -6.95 19.04 -27.71
C GLY A 32 -6.16 18.05 -26.84
N TRP A 33 -6.08 18.29 -25.54
CA TRP A 33 -5.56 17.38 -24.53
C TRP A 33 -6.68 16.87 -23.63
N ASP A 34 -6.55 15.63 -23.17
CA ASP A 34 -7.37 15.07 -22.11
C ASP A 34 -6.55 15.09 -20.81
N VAL A 35 -6.99 15.91 -19.85
CA VAL A 35 -6.36 16.02 -18.53
C VAL A 35 -7.16 15.21 -17.53
N THR A 36 -6.57 14.12 -17.06
CA THR A 36 -7.17 13.18 -16.12
C THR A 36 -6.59 13.37 -14.73
N PHE A 37 -7.46 13.62 -13.75
CA PHE A 37 -7.15 13.62 -12.33
C PHE A 37 -7.59 12.28 -11.74
N ARG A 38 -6.74 11.64 -10.95
CA ARG A 38 -7.04 10.39 -10.27
C ARG A 38 -6.62 10.45 -8.80
N ALA A 39 -7.45 9.90 -7.93
CA ALA A 39 -7.14 9.65 -6.54
C ALA A 39 -7.56 8.24 -6.14
N ASP A 40 -6.68 7.53 -5.45
CA ASP A 40 -6.89 6.17 -4.95
C ASP A 40 -6.63 6.13 -3.45
N TYR A 41 -7.58 5.61 -2.68
CA TYR A 41 -7.48 5.36 -1.25
C TYR A 41 -7.59 3.87 -0.96
N TYR A 42 -6.61 3.32 -0.26
CA TYR A 42 -6.61 1.95 0.23
C TYR A 42 -6.62 1.97 1.76
N TRP A 43 -7.41 1.08 2.36
CA TRP A 43 -7.40 0.83 3.80
C TRP A 43 -7.39 -0.69 4.06
N GLN A 44 -6.65 -1.08 5.09
CA GLN A 44 -6.57 -2.43 5.59
C GLN A 44 -6.81 -2.44 7.10
N GLY A 45 -7.67 -3.35 7.55
CA GLY A 45 -7.91 -3.59 8.97
C GLY A 45 -6.68 -4.11 9.71
N GLU A 46 -6.82 -4.25 11.02
CA GLU A 46 -5.83 -4.96 11.82
C GLU A 46 -5.76 -6.44 11.46
N SER A 47 -4.60 -7.05 11.68
CA SER A 47 -4.33 -8.47 11.45
C SER A 47 -3.19 -8.92 12.37
N TYR A 48 -2.71 -10.16 12.21
CA TYR A 48 -1.55 -10.66 12.95
C TYR A 48 -0.44 -11.08 11.99
N PHE A 49 0.84 -10.97 12.37
CA PHE A 49 1.97 -11.48 11.56
C PHE A 49 2.39 -12.91 11.94
N ARG A 50 1.87 -13.46 13.06
CA ARG A 50 2.09 -14.86 13.47
C ARG A 50 0.79 -15.55 13.86
N ILE A 51 0.82 -16.89 13.74
CA ILE A 51 -0.30 -17.79 14.05
C ILE A 51 -0.74 -17.78 15.51
N TYR A 52 0.08 -17.23 16.42
CA TYR A 52 -0.19 -17.23 17.86
C TYR A 52 -1.19 -16.15 18.29
N ASN A 53 -1.40 -15.11 17.47
CA ASN A 53 -2.39 -14.05 17.70
C ASN A 53 -2.25 -13.35 19.07
N THR A 54 -1.03 -13.23 19.58
CA THR A 54 -0.74 -12.50 20.81
C THR A 54 -0.75 -10.99 20.58
N GLU A 55 -0.77 -10.18 21.64
CA GLU A 55 -0.65 -8.72 21.54
C GLU A 55 0.63 -8.27 20.82
N TYR A 56 1.73 -9.03 20.96
CA TYR A 56 2.96 -8.78 20.23
C TYR A 56 2.82 -9.06 18.72
N ASP A 57 1.92 -9.95 18.32
CA ASP A 57 1.70 -10.36 16.93
C ASP A 57 0.84 -9.38 16.13
N LYS A 58 0.21 -8.41 16.81
CA LYS A 58 -0.83 -7.57 16.24
C LYS A 58 -0.24 -6.50 15.32
N LEU A 59 -0.67 -6.51 14.07
CA LEU A 59 -0.48 -5.46 13.08
C LEU A 59 -1.66 -4.49 13.16
N LYS A 60 -1.38 -3.20 13.30
CA LYS A 60 -2.41 -2.16 13.33
C LYS A 60 -3.00 -1.96 11.94
N SER A 61 -4.26 -1.53 11.90
CA SER A 61 -4.87 -1.05 10.65
C SER A 61 -4.05 0.09 10.04
N TRP A 62 -4.01 0.15 8.72
CA TRP A 62 -3.28 1.19 8.00
C TRP A 62 -3.99 1.58 6.71
N ASP A 63 -3.58 2.71 6.15
CA ASP A 63 -4.11 3.24 4.91
C ASP A 63 -3.02 3.88 4.06
N ASN A 64 -3.32 4.02 2.77
CA ASN A 64 -2.46 4.68 1.80
C ASN A 64 -3.31 5.45 0.78
N THR A 65 -2.88 6.68 0.46
CA THR A 65 -3.50 7.53 -0.56
C THR A 65 -2.51 7.84 -1.65
N ASN A 66 -2.92 7.64 -2.90
CA ASN A 66 -2.15 7.98 -4.09
C ASN A 66 -2.95 8.94 -4.98
N ILE A 67 -2.27 9.86 -5.64
CA ILE A 67 -2.89 10.77 -6.62
C ILE A 67 -2.06 10.84 -7.89
N SER A 68 -2.71 11.11 -9.01
CA SER A 68 -2.03 11.42 -10.27
C SER A 68 -2.80 12.42 -11.12
N ILE A 69 -2.04 13.15 -11.93
CA ILE A 69 -2.53 14.04 -12.98
C ILE A 69 -1.86 13.60 -14.27
N THR A 70 -2.66 13.22 -15.26
CA THR A 70 -2.19 12.76 -16.56
C THR A 70 -2.74 13.68 -17.65
N ALA A 71 -1.89 14.25 -18.48
CA ALA A 71 -2.27 15.01 -19.67
C ALA A 71 -1.89 14.21 -20.93
N GLU A 72 -2.89 13.90 -21.75
CA GLU A 72 -2.72 13.11 -22.97
C GLU A 72 -3.21 13.86 -24.20
N ASN A 73 -2.43 13.82 -25.28
CA ASN A 73 -2.83 14.35 -26.58
C ASN A 73 -2.91 13.21 -27.58
N VAL A 74 -4.12 12.82 -27.93
CA VAL A 74 -4.37 11.65 -28.81
C VAL A 74 -3.77 11.85 -30.20
N VAL A 75 -3.85 13.07 -30.76
CA VAL A 75 -3.37 13.38 -32.12
C VAL A 75 -1.85 13.25 -32.22
N SER A 76 -1.12 13.77 -31.24
CA SER A 76 0.33 13.66 -31.18
C SER A 76 0.79 12.36 -30.53
N GLY A 77 -0.06 11.61 -29.85
CA GLY A 77 0.33 10.43 -29.08
C GLY A 77 1.24 10.72 -27.88
N LEU A 78 1.34 11.97 -27.41
CA LEU A 78 2.15 12.37 -26.26
C LEU A 78 1.33 12.25 -24.96
N SER A 79 1.94 11.72 -23.90
CA SER A 79 1.35 11.59 -22.56
C SER A 79 2.35 12.03 -21.50
N ILE A 80 1.91 12.88 -20.58
CA ILE A 80 2.70 13.39 -19.46
C ILE A 80 1.92 13.11 -18.19
N GLN A 81 2.53 12.44 -17.22
CA GLN A 81 1.90 12.15 -15.93
C GLN A 81 2.78 12.65 -14.79
N PHE A 82 2.16 13.36 -13.84
CA PHE A 82 2.71 13.58 -12.52
C PHE A 82 1.95 12.72 -11.52
N TYR A 83 2.64 12.03 -10.62
CA TYR A 83 1.99 11.23 -9.59
C TYR A 83 2.70 11.33 -8.25
N VAL A 84 1.91 11.21 -7.18
CA VAL A 84 2.37 11.13 -5.80
C VAL A 84 1.82 9.85 -5.19
N LYS A 85 2.71 8.95 -4.78
CA LYS A 85 2.36 7.78 -3.97
C LYS A 85 2.59 8.10 -2.49
N ASN A 86 1.75 7.57 -1.61
CA ASN A 86 1.80 7.83 -0.17
C ASN A 86 1.77 9.34 0.14
N VAL A 87 0.67 9.98 -0.30
CA VAL A 87 0.44 11.43 -0.16
C VAL A 87 0.58 11.92 1.28
N PHE A 88 0.28 11.08 2.26
CA PHE A 88 0.37 11.43 3.68
C PHE A 88 1.69 11.04 4.35
N ASP A 89 2.62 10.43 3.61
CA ASP A 89 3.94 9.98 4.11
C ASP A 89 3.85 9.14 5.39
N LYS A 90 2.93 8.17 5.39
CA LYS A 90 2.77 7.23 6.51
C LYS A 90 3.73 6.06 6.35
N THR A 91 4.30 5.59 7.45
CA THR A 91 5.19 4.41 7.50
C THR A 91 4.59 3.36 8.45
N PRO A 92 3.44 2.74 8.09
CA PRO A 92 2.87 1.69 8.91
C PRO A 92 3.76 0.43 8.84
N ILE A 93 3.75 -0.36 9.91
CA ILE A 93 4.29 -1.72 9.89
C ILE A 93 3.22 -2.60 9.25
N THR A 94 3.50 -3.14 8.07
CA THR A 94 2.56 -3.94 7.28
C THR A 94 2.75 -5.43 7.49
N ASP A 95 3.91 -5.84 7.99
CA ASP A 95 4.23 -7.21 8.37
C ASP A 95 5.44 -7.20 9.33
N ALA A 96 5.71 -8.31 10.00
CA ALA A 96 6.90 -8.48 10.82
C ALA A 96 7.36 -9.95 10.86
N PHE A 97 8.64 -10.15 11.15
CA PHE A 97 9.22 -11.47 11.32
C PHE A 97 10.09 -11.52 12.58
N THR A 98 9.73 -12.39 13.52
CA THR A 98 10.55 -12.67 14.70
C THR A 98 11.62 -13.70 14.36
N ASN A 99 12.88 -13.35 14.55
CA ASN A 99 13.98 -14.29 14.36
C ASN A 99 14.06 -15.32 15.51
N SER A 100 14.90 -16.34 15.32
CA SER A 100 15.12 -17.41 16.28
C SER A 100 15.89 -16.95 17.53
N ASP A 101 15.84 -17.78 18.56
CA ASP A 101 16.44 -17.53 19.88
C ASP A 101 17.97 -17.41 19.84
N ASP A 102 18.64 -18.13 18.93
CA ASP A 102 20.08 -18.02 18.66
C ASP A 102 20.50 -16.64 18.12
N THR A 103 19.57 -15.87 17.56
CA THR A 103 19.77 -14.49 17.11
C THR A 103 19.18 -13.44 18.06
N GLY A 104 18.77 -13.86 19.26
CA GLY A 104 18.27 -12.97 20.31
C GLY A 104 16.83 -12.50 20.12
N LEU A 105 16.01 -13.21 19.35
CA LEU A 105 14.58 -12.91 19.15
C LEU A 105 14.32 -11.50 18.59
N THR A 106 15.23 -10.99 17.77
CA THR A 106 15.04 -9.70 17.11
C THR A 106 13.83 -9.74 16.17
N THR A 107 13.17 -8.60 15.99
CA THR A 107 12.01 -8.49 15.09
C THR A 107 12.38 -7.64 13.89
N ASN A 108 12.33 -8.23 12.70
CA ASN A 108 12.36 -7.48 11.45
C ASN A 108 10.95 -6.96 11.15
N VAL A 109 10.83 -5.70 10.74
CA VAL A 109 9.54 -5.08 10.41
C VAL A 109 9.54 -4.66 8.94
N PHE A 110 8.42 -4.89 8.27
CA PHE A 110 8.18 -4.44 6.91
C PHE A 110 7.32 -3.19 6.96
N THR A 111 7.70 -2.19 6.17
CA THR A 111 7.01 -0.90 6.13
C THR A 111 6.74 -0.51 4.69
N LEU A 112 5.77 0.36 4.48
CA LEU A 112 5.52 0.93 3.15
C LEU A 112 6.69 1.81 2.69
N ASP A 113 6.81 1.91 1.37
CA ASP A 113 7.66 2.93 0.76
C ASP A 113 7.30 4.33 1.27
N PRO A 114 8.29 5.20 1.51
CA PRO A 114 8.05 6.60 1.85
C PRO A 114 7.33 7.31 0.68
N ARG A 115 6.88 8.54 0.92
CA ARG A 115 6.28 9.35 -0.15
C ARG A 115 7.17 9.41 -1.39
N LEU A 116 6.58 9.11 -2.54
CA LEU A 116 7.26 9.15 -3.84
C LEU A 116 6.54 10.13 -4.76
N MET A 117 7.30 11.07 -5.34
CA MET A 117 6.80 12.01 -6.34
C MET A 117 7.58 11.80 -7.64
N ALA A 118 6.89 11.65 -8.76
CA ALA A 118 7.56 11.41 -10.03
C ALA A 118 6.78 11.94 -11.22
N ILE A 119 7.52 12.19 -12.31
CA ILE A 119 6.99 12.58 -13.61
C ILE A 119 7.34 11.48 -14.61
N SER A 120 6.36 11.08 -15.42
CA SER A 120 6.51 10.15 -16.53
C SER A 120 6.12 10.84 -17.82
N VAL A 121 6.89 10.61 -18.90
CA VAL A 121 6.61 11.12 -20.24
C VAL A 121 6.67 9.96 -21.21
N SER A 122 5.66 9.78 -22.04
CA SER A 122 5.62 8.73 -23.05
C SER A 122 5.07 9.22 -24.40
N LYS A 123 5.50 8.58 -25.48
CA LYS A 123 5.11 8.87 -26.86
C LYS A 123 4.72 7.58 -27.57
N LYS A 124 3.55 7.57 -28.18
CA LYS A 124 3.09 6.50 -29.09
C LYS A 124 3.42 6.90 -30.54
N PHE A 125 3.93 5.95 -31.34
CA PHE A 125 4.30 6.10 -32.75
C PHE A 125 3.31 5.36 -33.65
#